data_AF-A0A231QYF9-F1
#
_entry.id   AF-A0A231QYF9-F1
#
_cell.length_a   1.000
_cell.length_b   1.000
_cell.length_c   1.000
_cell.angle_alpha   90.00
_cell.angle_beta   90.00
_cell.angle_gamma   90.00
#
_symmetry.space_group_name_H-M   'P 1'
#
loop_
_entity.id
_entity.type
_entity.pdbx_description
1 polymer ?
#
loop_
_entity_poly.entity_id
_entity_poly.type
_entity_poly.pdbx_seq_one_letter_code
_entity_poly.pdbx_strand_id
1 'polypeptide(L)'
;MTLTLLEKDPKYLLSFEKSRLSTTQREFIFKKIFEKNTARGIWLSVDSEDLANLVRTREIFDYLLEYVAGKGDFVARYNAIQVVQHYKEFANNDLIQILLEYAIDQSENINVRVISIQALARLDVATKGILDQLSEVTKDKNNIRIQMAFFQLIGQYNELDDYIDLLIEAIPLVRFRQNHDNYYISTDSILEVLEKVKQPKSVLKIVNFFVEDTNDLIDIYIKDYTPHLVIQAVSANNSEIYDAMRTLLVKCVTMHYKEPALQLKHFFIRTDVNSILNTYYNSLYKLNARLAKLGTTS
;
A
#
# COMPACT_ATOMS: atom_id res chain seq x y z
N MET A 1 12.94 5.01 -43.87
CA MET A 1 11.52 5.04 -43.44
C MET A 1 11.37 5.32 -41.93
N THR A 2 12.35 4.96 -41.11
CA THR A 2 12.34 5.10 -39.64
C THR A 2 12.41 6.54 -39.12
N LEU A 3 13.14 7.44 -39.79
CA LEU A 3 13.28 8.85 -39.37
C LEU A 3 11.99 9.68 -39.51
N THR A 4 11.14 9.39 -40.50
CA THR A 4 9.93 10.17 -40.80
C THR A 4 8.78 9.86 -39.82
N LEU A 5 8.73 8.64 -39.28
CA LEU A 5 7.82 8.27 -38.19
C LEU A 5 8.23 8.89 -36.85
N LEU A 6 9.54 9.04 -36.63
CA LEU A 6 10.16 9.69 -35.47
C LEU A 6 9.70 11.16 -35.31
N GLU A 7 9.49 11.86 -36.42
CA GLU A 7 9.02 13.25 -36.43
C GLU A 7 7.50 13.37 -36.24
N LYS A 8 6.73 12.44 -36.82
CA LYS A 8 5.26 12.51 -36.85
C LYS A 8 4.60 11.90 -35.63
N ASP A 9 5.01 10.70 -35.22
CA ASP A 9 4.45 10.05 -34.03
C ASP A 9 5.41 9.02 -33.40
N PRO A 10 6.36 9.49 -32.58
CA PRO A 10 7.41 8.66 -32.02
C PRO A 10 6.90 7.64 -30.98
N LYS A 11 5.63 7.72 -30.54
CA LYS A 11 5.01 6.75 -29.63
C LYS A 11 4.81 5.39 -30.33
N TYR A 12 4.44 5.40 -31.60
CA TYR A 12 4.26 4.18 -32.40
C TYR A 12 5.58 3.47 -32.73
N LEU A 13 6.70 4.20 -32.76
CA LEU A 13 8.01 3.61 -33.06
C LEU A 13 8.49 2.69 -31.93
N LEU A 14 8.20 3.09 -30.68
CA LEU A 14 8.58 2.36 -29.47
C LEU A 14 7.77 1.07 -29.28
N SER A 15 6.51 1.05 -29.74
CA SER A 15 5.63 -0.12 -29.66
C SER A 15 5.82 -1.13 -30.80
N PHE A 16 6.24 -0.71 -32.01
CA PHE A 16 6.30 -1.59 -33.19
C PHE A 16 7.70 -2.07 -33.58
N GLU A 17 8.78 -1.37 -33.21
CA GLU A 17 10.13 -1.66 -33.75
C GLU A 17 11.21 -1.91 -32.67
N LYS A 18 10.84 -2.29 -31.44
CA LYS A 18 11.78 -2.55 -30.34
C LYS A 18 12.93 -3.51 -30.72
N SER A 19 12.67 -4.52 -31.56
CA SER A 19 13.66 -5.51 -32.00
C SER A 19 14.59 -5.03 -33.11
N ARG A 20 14.30 -3.90 -33.76
CA ARG A 20 15.06 -3.35 -34.90
C ARG A 20 15.96 -2.18 -34.55
N LEU A 21 15.78 -1.60 -33.36
CA LEU A 21 16.51 -0.42 -32.90
C LEU A 21 17.64 -0.83 -31.95
N SER A 22 18.83 -0.29 -32.18
CA SER A 22 19.93 -0.42 -31.21
C SER A 22 19.60 0.31 -29.91
N THR A 23 20.31 -0.02 -28.83
CA THR A 23 20.16 0.68 -27.55
C THR A 23 20.36 2.19 -27.70
N THR A 24 21.43 2.63 -28.35
CA THR A 24 21.72 4.05 -28.60
C THR A 24 20.61 4.75 -29.40
N GLN A 25 20.00 4.06 -30.38
CA GLN A 25 18.87 4.63 -31.12
C GLN A 25 17.64 4.81 -30.22
N ARG A 26 17.32 3.81 -29.39
CA ARG A 26 16.21 3.89 -28.44
C ARG A 26 16.40 5.02 -27.43
N GLU A 27 17.60 5.15 -26.88
CA GLU A 27 17.98 6.22 -25.95
C GLU A 27 17.83 7.60 -26.59
N PHE A 28 18.31 7.78 -27.83
CA PHE A 28 18.17 9.02 -28.58
C PHE A 28 16.70 9.38 -28.83
N ILE A 29 15.89 8.42 -29.28
CA ILE A 29 14.47 8.61 -29.55
C ILE A 29 13.75 9.00 -28.26
N PHE A 30 14.01 8.29 -27.15
CA PHE A 30 13.42 8.58 -25.86
C PHE A 30 13.74 10.01 -25.40
N LYS A 31 15.01 10.42 -25.41
CA LYS A 31 15.42 11.78 -25.03
C LYS A 31 14.64 12.82 -25.85
N LYS A 32 14.49 12.62 -27.16
CA LYS A 32 13.70 13.52 -28.03
C LYS A 32 12.21 13.57 -27.69
N ILE A 33 11.59 12.43 -27.38
CA ILE A 33 10.19 12.39 -26.93
C ILE A 33 10.05 13.12 -25.59
N PHE A 34 10.92 12.79 -24.64
CA PHE A 34 10.91 13.34 -23.29
C PHE A 34 11.04 14.86 -23.33
N GLU A 35 12.07 15.38 -23.99
CA GLU A 35 12.33 16.82 -24.15
C GLU A 35 11.15 17.53 -24.83
N LYS A 36 10.60 16.96 -25.91
CA LYS A 36 9.47 17.55 -26.65
C LYS A 36 8.21 17.66 -25.79
N ASN A 37 7.91 16.65 -24.96
CA ASN A 37 6.72 16.70 -24.10
C ASN A 37 6.94 17.65 -22.92
N THR A 38 8.09 17.54 -22.25
CA THR A 38 8.47 18.38 -21.12
C THR A 38 8.54 19.86 -21.50
N ALA A 39 9.16 20.22 -22.63
CA ALA A 39 9.22 21.61 -23.11
C ALA A 39 7.85 22.21 -23.46
N ARG A 40 6.83 21.37 -23.67
CA ARG A 40 5.45 21.80 -23.93
C ARG A 40 4.58 21.76 -22.67
N GLY A 41 5.12 21.39 -21.51
CA GLY A 41 4.36 21.17 -20.28
C GLY A 41 3.35 20.01 -20.41
N ILE A 42 3.63 19.04 -21.28
CA ILE A 42 2.74 17.91 -21.56
C ILE A 42 3.21 16.67 -20.78
N TRP A 43 2.26 15.99 -20.15
CA TRP A 43 2.51 14.71 -19.48
C TRP A 43 2.80 13.62 -20.50
N LEU A 44 3.74 12.73 -20.19
CA LEU A 44 3.97 11.55 -21.03
C LEU A 44 2.69 10.72 -21.09
N SER A 45 2.12 10.57 -22.29
CA SER A 45 0.87 9.83 -22.50
C SER A 45 1.10 8.35 -22.86
N VAL A 46 2.35 7.88 -22.82
CA VAL A 46 2.71 6.48 -23.03
C VAL A 46 2.85 5.86 -21.65
N ASP A 47 2.52 4.58 -21.54
CA ASP A 47 2.75 3.84 -20.31
C ASP A 47 4.22 3.98 -19.85
N SER A 48 4.38 4.38 -18.60
CA SER A 48 5.68 4.71 -18.03
C SER A 48 6.58 3.49 -17.85
N GLU A 49 6.00 2.32 -17.60
CA GLU A 49 6.71 1.05 -17.42
C GLU A 49 7.22 0.54 -18.77
N ASP A 50 6.39 0.61 -19.81
CA ASP A 50 6.80 0.28 -21.18
C ASP A 50 7.95 1.17 -21.66
N LEU A 51 7.85 2.49 -21.42
CA LEU A 51 8.93 3.42 -21.71
C LEU A 51 10.20 3.05 -20.94
N ALA A 52 10.07 2.84 -19.63
CA ALA A 52 11.18 2.44 -18.78
C ALA A 52 11.87 1.18 -19.30
N ASN A 53 11.12 0.12 -19.59
CA ASN A 53 11.61 -1.16 -20.10
C ASN A 53 12.22 -1.09 -21.50
N LEU A 54 11.96 -0.02 -22.24
CA LEU A 54 12.54 0.18 -23.56
C LEU A 54 13.93 0.79 -23.50
N VAL A 55 14.16 1.68 -22.54
CA VAL A 55 15.39 2.47 -22.40
C VAL A 55 16.08 2.29 -21.05
N ARG A 56 15.92 1.10 -20.45
CA ARG A 56 16.46 0.71 -19.15
C ARG A 56 17.99 0.62 -19.16
N THR A 57 18.66 1.77 -19.12
CA THR A 57 20.12 1.89 -19.07
C THR A 57 20.55 2.92 -18.03
N ARG A 58 21.80 2.80 -17.57
CA ARG A 58 22.37 3.75 -16.61
C ARG A 58 22.44 5.18 -17.18
N GLU A 59 22.72 5.32 -18.48
CA GLU A 59 22.77 6.62 -19.15
C GLU A 59 21.43 7.35 -19.08
N ILE A 60 20.32 6.63 -19.30
CA ILE A 60 18.97 7.22 -19.23
C ILE A 60 18.56 7.51 -17.80
N PHE A 61 18.95 6.66 -16.86
CA PHE A 61 18.76 6.94 -15.44
C PHE A 61 19.42 8.27 -15.04
N ASP A 62 20.71 8.44 -15.34
CA ASP A 62 21.48 9.64 -14.97
C ASP A 62 20.90 10.88 -15.68
N TYR A 63 20.52 10.75 -16.96
CA TYR A 63 19.83 11.81 -17.70
C TYR A 63 18.52 12.25 -17.04
N LEU A 64 17.68 11.30 -16.61
CA LEU A 64 16.41 11.62 -15.95
C LEU A 64 16.61 12.18 -14.55
N LEU A 65 17.65 11.73 -13.84
CA LEU A 65 17.97 12.22 -12.50
C LEU A 65 18.26 13.73 -12.50
N GLU A 66 18.83 14.29 -13.58
CA GLU A 66 18.99 15.74 -13.72
C GLU A 66 17.64 16.48 -13.65
N TYR A 67 16.60 15.94 -14.29
CA TYR A 67 15.25 16.51 -14.25
C TYR A 67 14.60 16.31 -12.89
N VAL A 68 14.78 15.14 -12.26
CA VAL A 68 14.31 14.90 -10.90
C VAL A 68 14.95 15.88 -9.92
N ALA A 69 16.25 16.17 -10.02
CA ALA A 69 16.99 17.08 -9.14
C ALA A 69 16.67 18.57 -9.32
N GLY A 70 15.66 18.92 -10.13
CA GLY A 70 15.17 20.30 -10.26
C GLY A 70 15.47 20.99 -11.57
N LYS A 71 15.98 20.29 -12.59
CA LYS A 71 16.07 20.83 -13.96
C LYS A 71 14.67 20.89 -14.57
N GLY A 72 13.99 22.04 -14.45
CA GLY A 72 12.74 22.34 -15.16
C GLY A 72 11.52 22.59 -14.26
N ASP A 73 10.35 22.64 -14.88
CA ASP A 73 9.07 22.83 -14.18
C ASP A 73 8.58 21.52 -13.51
N PHE A 74 7.43 21.59 -12.83
CA PHE A 74 6.87 20.44 -12.14
C PHE A 74 6.46 19.30 -13.12
N VAL A 75 6.16 19.61 -14.39
CA VAL A 75 5.82 18.59 -15.40
C VAL A 75 7.07 17.82 -15.80
N ALA A 76 8.21 18.52 -15.94
CA ALA A 76 9.51 17.91 -16.17
C ALA A 76 9.85 16.90 -15.06
N ARG A 77 9.73 17.35 -13.80
CA ARG A 77 9.94 16.49 -12.62
C ARG A 77 9.01 15.31 -12.61
N TYR A 78 7.71 15.55 -12.79
CA TYR A 78 6.70 14.49 -12.81
C TYR A 78 7.01 13.43 -13.88
N ASN A 79 7.28 13.85 -15.13
CA ASN A 79 7.60 12.94 -16.22
C ASN A 79 8.89 12.14 -15.94
N ALA A 80 9.89 12.76 -15.33
CA ALA A 80 11.13 12.07 -14.97
C ALA A 80 10.88 11.01 -13.89
N ILE A 81 10.19 11.39 -12.80
CA ILE A 81 9.82 10.48 -11.70
C ILE A 81 8.99 9.31 -12.21
N GLN A 82 8.04 9.58 -13.13
CA GLN A 82 7.22 8.56 -13.78
C GLN A 82 8.05 7.44 -14.43
N VAL A 83 9.22 7.74 -14.99
CA VAL A 83 10.05 6.75 -15.66
C VAL A 83 11.06 6.11 -14.69
N VAL A 84 11.75 6.90 -13.85
CA VAL A 84 12.81 6.39 -12.96
C VAL A 84 12.30 5.47 -11.85
N GLN A 85 11.03 5.58 -11.46
CA GLN A 85 10.43 4.68 -10.46
C GLN A 85 10.47 3.20 -10.86
N HIS A 86 10.71 2.90 -12.14
CA HIS A 86 10.83 1.54 -12.66
C HIS A 86 12.29 1.03 -12.70
N TYR A 87 13.26 1.85 -12.27
CA TYR A 87 14.70 1.57 -12.36
C TYR A 87 15.26 1.17 -11.00
N LYS A 88 14.64 0.17 -10.36
CA LYS A 88 14.98 -0.27 -8.99
C LYS A 88 16.47 -0.60 -8.83
N GLU A 89 17.10 -1.17 -9.84
CA GLU A 89 18.52 -1.55 -9.82
C GLU A 89 19.50 -0.36 -9.84
N PHE A 90 19.04 0.84 -10.23
CA PHE A 90 19.87 2.04 -10.27
C PHE A 90 19.56 3.02 -9.14
N ALA A 91 18.49 2.78 -8.38
CA ALA A 91 18.07 3.62 -7.27
C ALA A 91 19.19 3.77 -6.25
N ASN A 92 19.42 5.02 -5.84
CA ASN A 92 20.44 5.39 -4.86
C ASN A 92 19.83 6.31 -3.79
N ASN A 93 20.59 6.58 -2.74
CA ASN A 93 20.13 7.42 -1.63
C ASN A 93 19.78 8.85 -2.07
N ASP A 94 20.47 9.40 -3.07
CA ASP A 94 20.19 10.75 -3.58
C ASP A 94 18.79 10.83 -4.20
N LEU A 95 18.43 9.85 -5.05
CA LEU A 95 17.08 9.77 -5.60
C LEU A 95 16.04 9.63 -4.49
N ILE A 96 16.26 8.71 -3.54
CA ILE A 96 15.32 8.47 -2.43
C ILE A 96 15.10 9.76 -1.62
N GLN A 97 16.19 10.48 -1.32
CA GLN A 97 16.14 11.72 -0.55
C GLN A 97 15.38 12.82 -1.31
N ILE A 98 15.64 13.00 -2.60
CA ILE A 98 14.92 13.99 -3.43
C ILE A 98 13.42 13.66 -3.51
N LEU A 99 13.07 12.38 -3.69
CA LEU A 99 11.66 11.96 -3.71
C LEU A 99 10.98 12.23 -2.37
N LEU A 100 11.67 11.96 -1.26
CA LEU A 100 11.15 12.24 0.09
C LEU A 100 10.96 13.75 0.31
N GLU A 101 11.93 14.58 -0.07
CA GLU A 101 11.86 16.04 0.00
C GLU A 101 10.65 16.57 -0.77
N TYR A 102 10.44 16.12 -2.00
CA TYR A 102 9.25 16.49 -2.76
C TYR A 102 7.96 16.00 -2.13
N ALA A 103 7.92 14.79 -1.58
CA ALA A 103 6.70 14.28 -0.96
C ALA A 103 6.24 15.14 0.23
N ILE A 104 7.20 15.60 1.05
CA ILE A 104 6.91 16.36 2.27
C ILE A 104 6.77 17.88 2.04
N ASP A 105 7.33 18.42 0.96
CA ASP A 105 7.25 19.85 0.65
C ASP A 105 5.82 20.27 0.28
N GLN A 106 5.18 21.05 1.16
CA GLN A 106 3.82 21.55 0.94
C GLN A 106 3.72 22.59 -0.19
N SER A 107 4.83 23.23 -0.57
CA SER A 107 4.88 24.19 -1.67
C SER A 107 5.02 23.54 -3.05
N GLU A 108 5.39 22.26 -3.10
CA GLU A 108 5.52 21.49 -4.33
C GLU A 108 4.15 21.13 -4.93
N ASN A 109 4.11 21.02 -6.25
CA ASN A 109 2.94 20.61 -7.00
C ASN A 109 2.42 19.24 -6.53
N ILE A 110 1.13 19.16 -6.26
CA ILE A 110 0.49 17.94 -5.76
C ILE A 110 0.76 16.69 -6.61
N ASN A 111 0.87 16.82 -7.94
CA ASN A 111 1.17 15.67 -8.79
C ASN A 111 2.59 15.16 -8.58
N VAL A 112 3.56 16.05 -8.38
CA VAL A 112 4.95 15.70 -8.06
C VAL A 112 5.01 15.03 -6.69
N ARG A 113 4.36 15.61 -5.68
CA ARG A 113 4.30 15.03 -4.33
C ARG A 113 3.76 13.60 -4.33
N VAL A 114 2.63 13.38 -5.01
CA VAL A 114 1.98 12.06 -5.13
C VAL A 114 2.86 11.07 -5.86
N ILE A 115 3.40 11.44 -7.04
CA ILE A 115 4.23 10.50 -7.81
C ILE A 115 5.55 10.18 -7.09
N SER A 116 6.07 11.09 -6.27
CA SER A 116 7.25 10.83 -5.45
C SER A 116 7.00 9.73 -4.41
N ILE A 117 5.85 9.75 -3.73
CA ILE A 117 5.48 8.69 -2.77
C ILE A 117 5.27 7.36 -3.50
N GLN A 118 4.61 7.38 -4.66
CA GLN A 118 4.44 6.19 -5.50
C GLN A 118 5.78 5.63 -5.99
N ALA A 119 6.73 6.51 -6.33
CA ALA A 119 8.07 6.11 -6.73
C ALA A 119 8.82 5.46 -5.57
N LEU A 120 8.75 6.02 -4.36
CA LEU A 120 9.30 5.38 -3.15
C LEU A 120 8.73 3.97 -2.96
N ALA A 121 7.43 3.78 -3.22
CA ALA A 121 6.81 2.45 -3.16
C ALA A 121 7.35 1.53 -4.27
N ARG A 122 7.35 1.95 -5.54
CA ARG A 122 7.83 1.10 -6.65
C ARG A 122 9.31 0.74 -6.55
N LEU A 123 10.12 1.60 -5.94
CA LEU A 123 11.52 1.34 -5.66
C LEU A 123 11.73 0.40 -4.46
N ASP A 124 10.68 0.09 -3.69
CA ASP A 124 10.69 -0.82 -2.53
C ASP A 124 11.70 -0.37 -1.47
N VAL A 125 11.63 0.91 -1.12
CA VAL A 125 12.55 1.57 -0.18
C VAL A 125 11.85 1.94 1.14
N ALA A 126 10.68 1.37 1.43
CA ALA A 126 9.94 1.65 2.65
C ALA A 126 10.78 1.29 3.88
N THR A 127 11.06 2.31 4.70
CA THR A 127 11.71 2.16 6.01
C THR A 127 10.93 2.93 7.06
N LYS A 128 11.10 2.57 8.33
CA LYS A 128 10.47 3.31 9.44
C LYS A 128 10.75 4.81 9.35
N GLY A 129 12.00 5.21 9.09
CA GLY A 129 12.37 6.63 9.00
C GLY A 129 11.71 7.39 7.85
N ILE A 130 11.46 6.73 6.71
CA ILE A 130 10.71 7.32 5.58
C ILE A 130 9.23 7.43 5.93
N LEU A 131 8.66 6.38 6.51
CA LEU A 131 7.26 6.34 6.88
C LEU A 131 6.92 7.32 7.99
N ASP A 132 7.77 7.45 9.02
CA ASP A 132 7.61 8.43 10.11
C ASP A 132 7.55 9.86 9.52
N GLN A 133 8.44 10.20 8.58
CA GLN A 133 8.45 11.52 7.93
C GLN A 133 7.20 11.76 7.08
N LEU A 134 6.74 10.75 6.34
CA LEU A 134 5.54 10.86 5.50
C LEU A 134 4.24 10.84 6.32
N SER A 135 4.25 10.26 7.52
CA SER A 135 3.07 10.15 8.38
C SER A 135 2.51 11.51 8.81
N GLU A 136 3.35 12.54 8.91
CA GLU A 136 2.90 13.89 9.27
C GLU A 136 2.13 14.54 8.12
N VAL A 137 2.57 14.34 6.87
CA VAL A 137 1.91 14.95 5.71
C VAL A 137 0.62 14.25 5.31
N THR A 138 0.41 13.01 5.76
CA THR A 138 -0.83 12.26 5.52
C THR A 138 -1.94 12.63 6.50
N LYS A 139 -1.65 13.36 7.57
CA LYS A 139 -2.67 13.88 8.50
C LYS A 139 -3.56 14.97 7.88
N ASP A 140 -3.15 15.58 6.77
CA ASP A 140 -4.01 16.51 6.03
C ASP A 140 -5.14 15.75 5.32
N LYS A 141 -6.33 15.80 5.92
CA LYS A 141 -7.55 15.12 5.45
C LYS A 141 -8.09 15.68 4.12
N ASN A 142 -7.64 16.86 3.70
CA ASN A 142 -8.04 17.43 2.41
C ASN A 142 -7.26 16.83 1.23
N ASN A 143 -6.17 16.11 1.50
CA ASN A 143 -5.26 15.62 0.47
C ASN A 143 -5.29 14.10 0.34
N ILE A 144 -6.47 13.59 -0.03
CA ILE A 144 -6.72 12.14 -0.16
C ILE A 144 -5.71 11.44 -1.07
N ARG A 145 -5.21 12.10 -2.12
CA ARG A 145 -4.23 11.54 -3.06
C ARG A 145 -2.89 11.24 -2.40
N ILE A 146 -2.45 12.06 -1.45
CA ILE A 146 -1.20 11.83 -0.69
C ILE A 146 -1.36 10.65 0.25
N GLN A 147 -2.48 10.58 0.98
CA GLN A 147 -2.77 9.47 1.89
C GLN A 147 -2.82 8.14 1.14
N MET A 148 -3.51 8.17 0.01
CA MET A 148 -3.59 7.08 -0.95
C MET A 148 -2.23 6.57 -1.40
N ALA A 149 -1.34 7.45 -1.86
CA ALA A 149 0.01 7.07 -2.25
C ALA A 149 0.81 6.52 -1.06
N PHE A 150 0.62 7.09 0.14
CA PHE A 150 1.25 6.60 1.35
C PHE A 150 0.82 5.18 1.70
N PHE A 151 -0.45 4.81 1.52
CA PHE A 151 -0.90 3.44 1.78
C PHE A 151 -0.30 2.41 0.82
N GLN A 152 0.06 2.79 -0.40
CA GLN A 152 0.83 1.93 -1.31
C GLN A 152 2.24 1.67 -0.79
N LEU A 153 2.90 2.71 -0.25
CA LEU A 153 4.23 2.60 0.33
C LEU A 153 4.21 1.79 1.64
N ILE A 154 3.29 2.11 2.55
CA ILE A 154 3.24 1.46 3.86
C ILE A 154 2.91 -0.02 3.74
N GLY A 155 2.16 -0.44 2.73
CA GLY A 155 1.83 -1.85 2.48
C GLY A 155 3.06 -2.74 2.26
N GLN A 156 4.23 -2.18 1.98
CA GLN A 156 5.50 -2.89 1.84
C GLN A 156 6.22 -3.08 3.18
N TYR A 157 5.80 -2.36 4.22
CA TYR A 157 6.40 -2.39 5.54
C TYR A 157 5.73 -3.45 6.43
N ASN A 158 6.53 -4.16 7.22
CA ASN A 158 6.05 -5.29 8.01
C ASN A 158 5.56 -4.92 9.41
N GLU A 159 6.05 -3.81 9.98
CA GLU A 159 5.75 -3.38 11.35
C GLU A 159 4.64 -2.31 11.35
N LEU A 160 3.46 -2.70 10.89
CA LEU A 160 2.34 -1.77 10.64
C LEU A 160 1.61 -1.32 11.91
N ASP A 161 1.81 -2.03 13.02
CA ASP A 161 1.16 -1.76 14.29
C ASP A 161 1.44 -0.34 14.81
N ASP A 162 2.61 0.24 14.51
CA ASP A 162 2.98 1.63 14.86
C ASP A 162 2.13 2.69 14.14
N TYR A 163 1.49 2.32 13.03
CA TYR A 163 0.72 3.22 12.17
C TYR A 163 -0.79 2.93 12.24
N ILE A 164 -1.24 2.11 13.18
CA ILE A 164 -2.61 1.62 13.23
C ILE A 164 -3.66 2.72 13.26
N ASP A 165 -3.40 3.82 13.97
CA ASP A 165 -4.34 4.93 14.06
C ASP A 165 -4.54 5.61 12.70
N LEU A 166 -3.46 5.78 11.92
CA LEU A 166 -3.52 6.30 10.55
C LEU A 166 -4.28 5.36 9.61
N LEU A 167 -4.10 4.05 9.76
CA LEU A 167 -4.80 3.04 8.95
C LEU A 167 -6.31 3.04 9.23
N ILE A 168 -6.69 3.11 10.51
CA ILE A 168 -8.10 3.18 10.93
C ILE A 168 -8.75 4.46 10.42
N GLU A 169 -8.09 5.60 10.58
CA GLU A 169 -8.61 6.89 10.10
C GLU A 169 -8.81 6.94 8.58
N ALA A 170 -8.13 6.07 7.83
CA ALA A 170 -8.25 5.99 6.39
C ALA A 170 -9.41 5.12 5.89
N ILE A 171 -9.96 4.25 6.74
CA ILE A 171 -11.07 3.35 6.37
C ILE A 171 -12.25 4.13 5.75
N PRO A 172 -12.73 5.24 6.34
CA PRO A 172 -13.83 6.01 5.75
C PRO A 172 -13.49 6.64 4.39
N LEU A 173 -12.22 6.88 4.09
CA LEU A 173 -11.79 7.51 2.83
C LEU A 173 -11.96 6.59 1.62
N VAL A 174 -12.02 5.28 1.87
CA VAL A 174 -12.40 4.27 0.88
C VAL A 174 -13.82 4.56 0.35
N ARG A 175 -14.72 5.05 1.20
CA ARG A 175 -16.15 5.29 0.88
C ARG A 175 -16.35 6.45 -0.11
N PHE A 176 -15.52 7.49 -0.03
CA PHE A 176 -15.71 8.76 -0.75
C PHE A 176 -15.43 8.74 -2.25
N ARG A 177 -14.98 7.61 -2.82
CA ARG A 177 -14.57 7.52 -4.24
C ARG A 177 -15.69 7.29 -5.25
N GLN A 178 -16.96 7.33 -4.83
CA GLN A 178 -18.08 7.17 -5.75
C GLN A 178 -18.41 8.42 -6.60
N ASN A 179 -17.81 9.60 -6.32
CA ASN A 179 -18.27 10.85 -6.94
C ASN A 179 -17.30 11.55 -7.90
N HIS A 180 -16.03 11.15 -8.00
CA HIS A 180 -15.07 11.86 -8.88
C HIS A 180 -14.09 10.93 -9.58
N ASP A 181 -13.97 11.14 -10.90
CA ASP A 181 -13.09 10.43 -11.82
C ASP A 181 -11.60 10.50 -11.41
N ASN A 182 -10.89 9.40 -11.68
CA ASN A 182 -9.45 9.33 -11.98
C ASN A 182 -8.38 9.17 -10.87
N TYR A 183 -8.68 8.56 -9.72
CA TYR A 183 -7.59 8.02 -8.88
C TYR A 183 -7.81 6.54 -8.56
N TYR A 184 -7.19 5.68 -9.38
CA TYR A 184 -7.10 4.24 -9.19
C TYR A 184 -6.06 3.92 -8.10
N ILE A 185 -6.53 3.81 -6.88
CA ILE A 185 -5.98 2.87 -5.90
C ILE A 185 -7.16 2.00 -5.53
N SER A 186 -7.09 0.71 -5.80
CA SER A 186 -8.18 -0.16 -5.39
C SER A 186 -8.30 -0.10 -3.87
N THR A 187 -9.53 -0.14 -3.36
CA THR A 187 -9.80 -0.30 -1.93
C THR A 187 -8.90 -1.36 -1.27
N ASP A 188 -8.54 -2.38 -2.06
CA ASP A 188 -7.62 -3.46 -1.73
C ASP A 188 -6.34 -2.97 -1.04
N SER A 189 -5.74 -1.84 -1.43
CA SER A 189 -4.47 -1.42 -0.81
C SER A 189 -4.58 -1.12 0.69
N ILE A 190 -5.69 -0.55 1.18
CA ILE A 190 -5.86 -0.30 2.63
C ILE A 190 -6.21 -1.61 3.35
N LEU A 191 -7.06 -2.45 2.73
CA LEU A 191 -7.43 -3.73 3.32
C LEU A 191 -6.23 -4.67 3.44
N GLU A 192 -5.42 -4.81 2.38
CA GLU A 192 -4.19 -5.59 2.37
C GLU A 192 -3.21 -5.14 3.47
N VAL A 193 -3.18 -3.84 3.79
CA VAL A 193 -2.37 -3.32 4.90
C VAL A 193 -3.00 -3.70 6.24
N LEU A 194 -4.31 -3.51 6.42
CA LEU A 194 -5.01 -3.85 7.66
C LEU A 194 -4.88 -5.34 8.00
N GLU A 195 -4.91 -6.24 7.01
CA GLU A 195 -4.75 -7.68 7.18
C GLU A 195 -3.40 -8.10 7.79
N LYS A 196 -2.37 -7.28 7.61
CA LYS A 196 -1.00 -7.56 8.09
C LYS A 196 -0.79 -7.16 9.54
N VAL A 197 -1.71 -6.41 10.15
CA VAL A 197 -1.68 -5.99 11.56
C VAL A 197 -1.80 -7.22 12.47
N LYS A 198 -0.94 -7.33 13.50
CA LYS A 198 -0.85 -8.55 14.32
C LYS A 198 -0.88 -8.30 15.83
N GLN A 199 -0.48 -7.12 16.31
CA GLN A 199 -0.43 -6.91 17.76
C GLN A 199 -1.85 -6.88 18.33
N PRO A 200 -2.11 -7.58 19.45
CA PRO A 200 -3.45 -7.62 20.05
C PRO A 200 -4.03 -6.23 20.32
N LYS A 201 -3.19 -5.27 20.74
CA LYS A 201 -3.62 -3.88 20.97
C LYS A 201 -4.13 -3.21 19.69
N SER A 202 -3.46 -3.43 18.56
CA SER A 202 -3.83 -2.87 17.27
C SER A 202 -5.09 -3.53 16.72
N VAL A 203 -5.18 -4.86 16.79
CA VAL A 203 -6.39 -5.61 16.40
C VAL A 203 -7.59 -5.15 17.22
N LEU A 204 -7.42 -4.95 18.53
CA LEU A 204 -8.47 -4.39 19.39
C LEU A 204 -8.94 -3.02 18.91
N LYS A 205 -8.02 -2.12 18.51
CA LYS A 205 -8.39 -0.81 17.93
C LYS A 205 -9.24 -0.97 16.67
N ILE A 206 -8.87 -1.89 15.76
CA ILE A 206 -9.66 -2.16 14.55
C ILE A 206 -11.06 -2.65 14.90
N VAL A 207 -11.18 -3.61 15.83
CA VAL A 207 -12.49 -4.12 16.25
C VAL A 207 -13.32 -3.01 16.89
N ASN A 208 -12.72 -2.20 17.76
CA ASN A 208 -13.41 -1.08 18.41
C ASN A 208 -13.90 -0.03 17.41
N PHE A 209 -13.12 0.26 16.36
CA PHE A 209 -13.56 1.13 15.27
C PHE A 209 -14.86 0.63 14.62
N PHE A 210 -14.93 -0.66 14.25
CA PHE A 210 -16.16 -1.22 13.68
C PHE A 210 -17.29 -1.38 14.70
N VAL A 211 -16.98 -1.51 15.99
CA VAL A 211 -17.99 -1.41 17.05
C VAL A 211 -18.58 0.00 17.05
N GLU A 212 -17.76 1.04 16.95
CA GLU A 212 -18.22 2.44 16.95
C GLU A 212 -19.03 2.78 15.69
N ASP A 213 -18.52 2.46 14.50
CA ASP A 213 -19.23 2.63 13.21
C ASP A 213 -19.42 1.30 12.47
N THR A 214 -20.43 0.55 12.89
CA THR A 214 -20.74 -0.76 12.30
C THR A 214 -21.18 -0.70 10.84
N ASN A 215 -21.59 0.48 10.34
CA ASN A 215 -21.94 0.63 8.92
C ASN A 215 -20.72 0.44 8.01
N ASP A 216 -19.52 0.77 8.48
CA ASP A 216 -18.30 0.62 7.68
C ASP A 216 -17.99 -0.85 7.38
N LEU A 217 -18.46 -1.80 8.20
CA LEU A 217 -18.25 -3.23 7.99
C LEU A 217 -19.14 -3.83 6.88
N ILE A 218 -20.26 -3.19 6.53
CA ILE A 218 -21.13 -3.62 5.42
C ILE A 218 -20.87 -2.88 4.12
N ASP A 219 -19.97 -1.91 4.12
CA ASP A 219 -19.59 -1.21 2.91
C ASP A 219 -19.12 -2.26 1.88
N ILE A 220 -19.59 -2.17 0.65
CA ILE A 220 -19.34 -3.16 -0.40
C ILE A 220 -17.85 -3.38 -0.67
N TYR A 221 -17.01 -2.42 -0.27
CA TYR A 221 -15.57 -2.50 -0.42
C TYR A 221 -14.82 -2.91 0.85
N ILE A 222 -15.49 -2.99 2.01
CA ILE A 222 -14.88 -3.39 3.29
C ILE A 222 -15.42 -4.74 3.77
N LYS A 223 -16.62 -5.16 3.33
CA LYS A 223 -17.25 -6.41 3.77
C LYS A 223 -16.34 -7.64 3.65
N ASP A 224 -15.48 -7.67 2.63
CA ASP A 224 -14.55 -8.77 2.33
C ASP A 224 -13.39 -8.86 3.33
N TYR A 225 -13.17 -7.81 4.14
CA TYR A 225 -12.19 -7.79 5.23
C TYR A 225 -12.67 -8.55 6.49
N THR A 226 -13.98 -8.73 6.68
CA THR A 226 -14.55 -9.36 7.89
C THR A 226 -13.91 -10.73 8.24
N PRO A 227 -13.69 -11.66 7.27
CA PRO A 227 -12.99 -12.92 7.54
C PRO A 227 -11.56 -12.73 8.06
N HIS A 228 -10.83 -11.72 7.55
CA HIS A 228 -9.47 -11.41 7.99
C HIS A 228 -9.45 -10.85 9.41
N LEU A 229 -10.38 -9.94 9.73
CA LEU A 229 -10.57 -9.43 11.08
C LEU A 229 -10.80 -10.58 12.09
N VAL A 230 -11.62 -11.57 11.71
CA VAL A 230 -11.86 -12.77 12.52
C VAL A 230 -10.56 -13.56 12.73
N ILE A 231 -9.77 -13.78 11.68
CA ILE A 231 -8.48 -14.50 11.77
C ILE A 231 -7.51 -13.76 12.71
N GLN A 232 -7.41 -12.44 12.58
CA GLN A 232 -6.55 -11.60 13.42
C GLN A 232 -7.00 -11.64 14.87
N ALA A 233 -8.29 -11.49 15.13
CA ALA A 233 -8.87 -11.55 16.47
C ALA A 233 -8.65 -12.91 17.14
N VAL A 234 -8.86 -14.03 16.42
CA VAL A 234 -8.57 -15.37 16.94
C VAL A 234 -7.09 -15.52 17.28
N SER A 235 -6.20 -15.06 16.39
CA SER A 235 -4.75 -15.19 16.56
C SER A 235 -4.22 -14.35 17.72
N ALA A 236 -4.80 -13.17 17.95
CA ALA A 236 -4.44 -12.28 19.05
C ALA A 236 -4.80 -12.87 20.43
N ASN A 237 -5.80 -13.75 20.50
CA ASN A 237 -6.21 -14.50 21.69
C ASN A 237 -6.25 -13.64 22.99
N ASN A 238 -6.99 -12.54 22.94
CA ASN A 238 -7.06 -11.55 24.01
C ASN A 238 -8.52 -11.38 24.49
N SER A 239 -8.72 -11.26 25.80
CA SER A 239 -10.07 -11.16 26.40
C SER A 239 -10.81 -9.87 26.03
N GLU A 240 -10.11 -8.74 25.93
CA GLU A 240 -10.73 -7.47 25.51
C GLU A 240 -11.20 -7.55 24.06
N ILE A 241 -10.44 -8.23 23.19
CA ILE A 241 -10.86 -8.51 21.81
C ILE A 241 -12.10 -9.41 21.80
N TYR A 242 -12.17 -10.43 22.67
CA TYR A 242 -13.35 -11.29 22.77
C TYR A 242 -14.62 -10.48 23.09
N ASP A 243 -14.55 -9.59 24.08
CA ASP A 243 -15.67 -8.73 24.46
C ASP A 243 -16.06 -7.73 23.36
N ALA A 244 -15.06 -7.15 22.68
CA ALA A 244 -15.28 -6.25 21.55
C ALA A 244 -15.93 -6.97 20.36
N MET A 245 -15.45 -8.17 20.01
CA MET A 245 -16.03 -9.01 18.96
C MET A 245 -17.47 -9.42 19.28
N ARG A 246 -17.79 -9.68 20.56
CA ARG A 246 -19.14 -10.00 21.00
C ARG A 246 -20.07 -8.82 20.81
N THR A 247 -19.59 -7.63 21.17
CA THR A 247 -20.32 -6.37 20.99
C THR A 247 -20.58 -6.12 19.50
N LEU A 248 -19.57 -6.29 18.65
CA LEU A 248 -19.68 -6.13 17.20
C LEU A 248 -20.70 -7.10 16.59
N LEU A 249 -20.66 -8.38 17.00
CA LEU A 249 -21.64 -9.38 16.54
C LEU A 249 -23.08 -8.99 16.92
N VAL A 250 -23.31 -8.54 18.16
CA VAL A 250 -24.65 -8.11 18.61
C VAL A 250 -25.14 -6.92 17.79
N LYS A 251 -24.27 -5.95 17.49
CA LYS A 251 -24.61 -4.81 16.62
C LYS A 251 -24.98 -5.27 15.21
N CYS A 252 -24.16 -6.10 14.57
CA CYS A 252 -24.44 -6.64 13.24
C CYS A 252 -25.78 -7.40 13.19
N VAL A 253 -26.10 -8.22 14.21
CA VAL A 253 -27.39 -8.93 14.28
C VAL A 253 -28.55 -7.95 14.44
N THR A 254 -28.41 -6.95 15.31
CA THR A 254 -29.44 -5.93 15.58
C THR A 254 -29.73 -5.08 14.33
N MET A 255 -28.70 -4.78 13.54
CA MET A 255 -28.80 -4.02 12.29
C MET A 255 -29.17 -4.90 11.08
N HIS A 256 -29.43 -6.20 11.29
CA HIS A 256 -29.75 -7.18 10.24
C HIS A 256 -28.66 -7.39 9.18
N TYR A 257 -27.39 -7.18 9.55
CA TYR A 257 -26.21 -7.40 8.70
C TYR A 257 -25.82 -8.88 8.67
N LYS A 258 -26.59 -9.66 7.91
CA LYS A 258 -26.53 -11.13 7.89
C LYS A 258 -25.14 -11.68 7.56
N GLU A 259 -24.48 -11.15 6.54
CA GLU A 259 -23.21 -11.66 6.05
C GLU A 259 -22.06 -11.41 7.04
N PRO A 260 -21.78 -10.16 7.50
CA PRO A 260 -20.79 -9.94 8.55
C PRO A 260 -21.12 -10.66 9.86
N ALA A 261 -22.39 -10.72 10.27
CA ALA A 261 -22.78 -11.47 11.47
C ALA A 261 -22.45 -12.97 11.36
N LEU A 262 -22.63 -13.57 10.17
CA LEU A 262 -22.25 -14.97 9.94
C LEU A 262 -20.73 -15.15 10.02
N GLN A 263 -19.96 -14.25 9.41
CA GLN A 263 -18.49 -14.29 9.46
C GLN A 263 -17.99 -14.14 10.90
N LEU A 264 -18.49 -13.17 11.65
CA LEU A 264 -18.11 -12.93 13.05
C LEU A 264 -18.43 -14.11 13.97
N LYS A 265 -19.46 -14.92 13.69
CA LYS A 265 -19.72 -16.15 14.46
C LYS A 265 -18.56 -17.15 14.40
N HIS A 266 -17.79 -17.17 13.32
CA HIS A 266 -16.63 -18.06 13.21
C HIS A 266 -15.52 -17.73 14.23
N PHE A 267 -15.44 -16.49 14.72
CA PHE A 267 -14.55 -16.14 15.83
C PHE A 267 -14.88 -16.99 17.07
N PHE A 268 -16.13 -16.96 17.53
CA PHE A 268 -16.58 -17.66 18.74
C PHE A 268 -16.42 -19.18 18.63
N ILE A 269 -16.78 -19.75 17.47
CA ILE A 269 -16.59 -21.18 17.22
C ILE A 269 -15.11 -21.56 17.39
N ARG A 270 -14.19 -20.76 16.84
CA ARG A 270 -12.75 -21.04 16.92
C ARG A 270 -12.18 -20.82 18.32
N THR A 271 -12.59 -19.76 19.02
CA THR A 271 -12.10 -19.47 20.38
C THR A 271 -12.63 -20.47 21.41
N ASP A 272 -13.89 -20.90 21.29
CA ASP A 272 -14.49 -21.87 22.20
C ASP A 272 -13.86 -23.26 22.00
N VAL A 273 -13.61 -23.67 20.75
CA VAL A 273 -12.86 -24.90 20.45
C VAL A 273 -11.42 -24.82 20.99
N ASN A 274 -10.72 -23.70 20.81
CA ASN A 274 -9.38 -23.51 21.38
C ASN A 274 -9.38 -23.56 22.91
N SER A 275 -10.39 -22.99 23.56
CA SER A 275 -10.56 -23.05 25.02
C SER A 275 -10.73 -24.50 25.51
N ILE A 276 -11.55 -25.29 24.80
CA ILE A 276 -11.75 -26.72 25.08
C ILE A 276 -10.44 -27.51 24.88
N LEU A 277 -9.75 -27.30 23.75
CA LEU A 277 -8.48 -27.99 23.46
C LEU A 277 -7.38 -27.64 24.47
N ASN A 278 -7.23 -26.37 24.83
CA ASN A 278 -6.25 -25.94 25.84
C ASN A 278 -6.54 -26.54 27.22
N THR A 279 -7.81 -26.63 27.60
CA THR A 279 -8.22 -27.30 28.85
C THR A 279 -7.87 -28.79 28.83
N TYR A 280 -8.10 -29.45 27.70
CA TYR A 280 -7.77 -30.87 27.49
C TYR A 280 -6.26 -31.13 27.55
N TYR A 281 -5.44 -30.36 26.81
CA TYR A 281 -3.98 -30.51 26.82
C TYR A 281 -3.35 -30.22 28.19
N ASN A 282 -3.81 -29.18 28.89
CA ASN A 282 -3.35 -28.88 30.25
C ASN A 282 -3.70 -30.00 31.24
N SER A 283 -4.85 -30.65 31.05
CA SER A 283 -5.26 -31.80 31.86
C SER A 283 -4.37 -33.03 31.59
N LEU A 284 -4.06 -33.30 30.32
CA LEU A 284 -3.13 -34.37 29.91
C LEU A 284 -1.71 -34.11 30.45
N TYR A 285 -1.20 -32.88 30.36
CA TYR A 285 0.12 -32.54 30.88
C TYR A 285 0.21 -32.75 32.40
N LYS A 286 -0.80 -32.30 33.15
CA LYS A 286 -0.88 -32.53 34.61
C LYS A 286 -0.98 -34.02 34.95
N LEU A 287 -1.69 -34.82 34.15
CA LEU A 287 -1.77 -36.26 34.32
C LEU A 287 -0.41 -36.92 34.11
N ASN A 288 0.29 -36.58 33.03
CA ASN A 288 1.63 -37.10 32.73
C ASN A 288 2.66 -36.71 33.81
N ALA A 289 2.60 -35.48 34.32
CA ALA A 289 3.46 -35.03 35.42
C ALA A 289 3.18 -35.79 36.74
N ARG A 290 1.94 -36.22 36.99
CA ARG A 290 1.59 -37.07 38.14
C ARG A 290 2.09 -38.50 37.95
N LEU A 291 1.94 -39.07 36.76
CA LEU A 291 2.43 -40.42 36.45
C LEU A 291 3.96 -40.50 36.52
N ALA A 292 4.67 -39.49 36.05
CA ALA A 292 6.13 -39.41 36.16
C ALA A 292 6.61 -39.39 37.63
N LYS A 293 5.88 -38.73 38.53
CA LYS A 293 6.18 -38.73 39.97
C LYS A 293 5.91 -40.06 40.66
N LEU A 294 5.00 -40.88 40.12
CA LEU A 294 4.68 -42.21 40.64
C LEU A 294 5.65 -43.30 40.13
N GLY A 295 6.32 -43.05 39.00
CA GLY A 295 7.32 -43.96 38.43
C GLY A 295 8.74 -43.83 38.99
N THR A 296 9.00 -42.84 39.86
CA THR A 296 10.33 -42.60 40.46
C THR A 296 10.48 -43.14 41.89
N THR A 297 9.52 -43.95 42.36
CA THR A 297 9.51 -44.55 43.71
C THR A 297 9.68 -46.06 43.69
N SER A 298 10.48 -46.59 42.77
CA SER A 298 10.91 -48.00 42.74
C SER A 298 12.43 -48.11 42.81
#